data_AF-A0A8T2HQK3-F1
#
_entry.id   AF-A0A8T2HQK3-F1
#
_cell.length_a   1.000
_cell.length_b   1.000
_cell.length_c   1.000
_cell.angle_alpha   90.00
_cell.angle_beta   90.00
_cell.angle_gamma   90.00
#
_symmetry.space_group_name_H-M   'P 1'
#
loop_
_entity.id
_entity.type
_entity.pdbx_description
1 polymer ?
#
loop_
_entity_poly.entity_id
_entity_poly.type
_entity_poly.pdbx_seq_one_letter_code
_entity_poly.pdbx_strand_id
1 'polypeptide(L)'
;MSTGLYAQDENGDDLDVVTLMQHAAVQLHVTGPWITAQIDWCLSISGMTGWGPEQEINRVWTRDDATRTWHADKELSTAAGRRSALRLTTASSTALNVAASEEQLLMGGYGALGVCIDSVAAIQQCITGKCTLYPLILGGDAKMGLLSCYKHIRDLGRKNIKVNNKWKYDSEADALISALLALPCDGIVDPKRAAETAQRALSCLPERSVFAGVQECKKSLQAAIRAANAVMAMENV
;
A
#
# COMPACT_ATOMS: atom_id res chain seq x y z
N MET A 1 18.87 16.08 -16.50
CA MET A 1 18.53 15.32 -15.28
C MET A 1 17.49 14.29 -15.67
N SER A 2 17.83 13.01 -15.54
CA SER A 2 16.88 11.92 -15.71
C SER A 2 15.85 11.99 -14.57
N THR A 3 14.57 12.10 -14.93
CA THR A 3 13.46 12.03 -13.98
C THR A 3 13.09 10.55 -13.82
N GLY A 4 13.70 9.86 -12.86
CA GLY A 4 13.38 8.46 -12.57
C GLY A 4 14.26 7.87 -11.47
N LEU A 5 14.01 6.60 -11.11
CA LEU A 5 15.06 5.77 -10.53
C LEU A 5 16.11 5.53 -11.62
N TYR A 6 17.35 5.92 -11.35
CA TYR A 6 18.47 5.71 -12.26
C TYR A 6 19.54 4.89 -11.55
N ALA A 7 20.26 4.10 -12.32
CA ALA A 7 21.39 3.33 -11.86
C ALA A 7 22.49 3.36 -12.93
N GLN A 8 23.71 3.03 -12.52
CA GLN A 8 24.78 2.63 -13.42
C GLN A 8 25.19 1.19 -13.12
N ASP A 9 25.60 0.46 -14.13
CA ASP A 9 26.13 -0.90 -14.00
C ASP A 9 27.58 -0.91 -13.46
N GLU A 10 28.19 -2.09 -13.36
CA GLU A 10 29.60 -2.24 -12.95
C GLU A 10 30.63 -1.56 -13.87
N ASN A 11 30.25 -1.22 -15.11
CA ASN A 11 31.11 -0.58 -16.10
C ASN A 11 30.92 0.95 -16.14
N GLY A 12 29.92 1.48 -15.42
CA GLY A 12 29.56 2.89 -15.41
C GLY A 12 28.57 3.28 -16.51
N ASP A 13 27.96 2.30 -17.19
CA ASP A 13 26.95 2.55 -18.21
C ASP A 13 25.58 2.78 -17.55
N ASP A 14 24.78 3.69 -18.13
CA ASP A 14 23.44 4.01 -17.64
C ASP A 14 22.52 2.77 -17.74
N LEU A 15 21.80 2.49 -16.66
CA LEU A 15 20.94 1.32 -16.52
C LEU A 15 19.49 1.71 -16.23
N ASP A 16 18.58 1.20 -17.05
CA ASP A 16 17.14 1.32 -16.83
C ASP A 16 16.72 0.48 -15.62
N VAL A 17 16.10 1.15 -14.64
CA VAL A 17 15.57 0.48 -13.45
C VAL A 17 14.15 -0.02 -13.73
N VAL A 18 14.04 -1.30 -14.09
CA VAL A 18 12.75 -1.96 -14.27
C VAL A 18 12.21 -2.43 -12.92
N THR A 19 10.95 -2.08 -12.62
CA THR A 19 10.25 -2.56 -11.42
C THR A 19 9.04 -3.41 -11.81
N LEU A 20 8.75 -4.42 -10.99
CA LEU A 20 7.57 -5.26 -11.19
C LEU A 20 6.34 -4.57 -10.57
N MET A 21 5.23 -4.56 -11.31
CA MET A 21 3.96 -4.08 -10.77
C MET A 21 3.43 -5.06 -9.71
N GLN A 22 3.19 -4.56 -8.52
CA GLN A 22 2.80 -5.36 -7.36
C GLN A 22 1.29 -5.29 -7.11
N HIS A 23 0.75 -6.36 -6.55
CA HIS A 23 -0.53 -6.37 -5.86
C HIS A 23 -0.27 -6.47 -4.35
N ALA A 24 -1.11 -5.83 -3.53
CA ALA A 24 -1.08 -5.99 -2.09
C ALA A 24 -2.49 -6.10 -1.52
N ALA A 25 -2.62 -6.87 -0.44
CA ALA A 25 -3.83 -7.00 0.35
C ALA A 25 -3.49 -7.09 1.85
N VAL A 26 -4.42 -6.70 2.71
CA VAL A 26 -4.40 -7.13 4.11
C VAL A 26 -5.00 -8.52 4.16
N GLN A 27 -4.21 -9.50 4.58
CA GLN A 27 -4.67 -10.87 4.66
C GLN A 27 -5.17 -11.21 6.06
N LEU A 28 -6.32 -11.89 6.13
CA LEU A 28 -6.87 -12.46 7.35
C LEU A 28 -7.04 -13.97 7.19
N HIS A 29 -6.34 -14.72 8.05
CA HIS A 29 -6.58 -16.14 8.23
C HIS A 29 -7.58 -16.34 9.38
N VAL A 30 -8.72 -16.94 9.08
CA VAL A 30 -9.76 -17.30 10.04
C VAL A 30 -9.70 -18.80 10.30
N THR A 31 -9.60 -19.18 11.57
CA THR A 31 -9.68 -20.58 12.02
C THR A 31 -10.78 -20.71 13.06
N GLY A 32 -11.74 -21.58 12.82
CA GLY A 32 -12.85 -21.86 13.73
C GLY A 32 -13.37 -23.28 13.57
N PRO A 33 -14.31 -23.72 14.43
CA PRO A 33 -14.80 -25.10 14.42
C PRO A 33 -15.57 -25.49 13.15
N TRP A 34 -16.07 -24.51 12.39
CA TRP A 34 -16.86 -24.73 11.16
C TRP A 34 -16.23 -24.16 9.90
N ILE A 35 -15.25 -23.26 10.03
CA ILE A 35 -14.64 -22.58 8.89
C ILE A 35 -13.14 -22.38 9.14
N THR A 36 -12.36 -22.76 8.15
CA THR A 36 -10.97 -22.35 7.98
C THR A 36 -10.89 -21.68 6.62
N ALA A 37 -10.57 -20.38 6.60
CA ALA A 37 -10.59 -19.58 5.40
C ALA A 37 -9.52 -18.49 5.42
N GLN A 38 -9.09 -18.11 4.22
CA GLN A 38 -8.18 -16.99 3.97
C GLN A 38 -8.91 -15.98 3.11
N ILE A 39 -8.93 -14.73 3.56
CA ILE A 39 -9.58 -13.62 2.87
C ILE A 39 -8.63 -12.44 2.80
N ASP A 40 -8.77 -11.68 1.71
CA ASP A 40 -7.93 -10.54 1.38
C ASP A 40 -8.76 -9.27 1.35
N TRP A 41 -8.23 -8.21 1.94
CA TRP A 41 -8.82 -6.88 1.88
C TRP A 41 -7.96 -5.93 1.04
N CYS A 42 -8.58 -5.27 0.08
CA CYS A 42 -7.98 -4.16 -0.67
C CYS A 42 -9.05 -3.34 -1.39
N LEU A 43 -8.64 -2.20 -1.96
CA LEU A 43 -9.34 -1.55 -3.07
C LEU A 43 -9.21 -2.42 -4.33
N SER A 44 -10.26 -3.17 -4.65
CA SER A 44 -10.25 -4.14 -5.73
C SER A 44 -10.66 -3.53 -7.08
N ILE A 45 -10.06 -4.05 -8.16
CA ILE A 45 -10.47 -3.75 -9.54
C ILE A 45 -11.90 -4.20 -9.82
N SER A 46 -12.47 -5.10 -9.02
CA SER A 46 -13.88 -5.51 -9.12
C SER A 46 -14.88 -4.41 -8.75
N GLY A 47 -14.40 -3.27 -8.27
CA GLY A 47 -15.22 -2.11 -7.93
C GLY A 47 -15.83 -2.10 -6.54
N MET A 48 -15.25 -2.87 -5.62
CA MET A 48 -15.59 -2.81 -4.21
C MET A 48 -14.31 -2.82 -3.39
N THR A 49 -14.19 -1.89 -2.45
CA THR A 49 -13.17 -1.97 -1.39
C THR A 49 -13.70 -2.82 -0.25
N GLY A 50 -13.08 -3.97 0.01
CA GLY A 50 -13.56 -4.87 1.04
C GLY A 50 -12.83 -6.20 1.07
N TRP A 51 -13.37 -7.10 1.88
CA TRP A 51 -12.89 -8.48 1.99
C TRP A 51 -13.40 -9.32 0.82
N GLY A 52 -12.49 -9.95 0.10
CA GLY A 52 -12.77 -10.95 -0.92
C GLY A 52 -12.11 -12.29 -0.59
N PRO A 53 -12.50 -13.38 -1.27
CA PRO A 53 -11.74 -14.63 -1.20
C PRO A 53 -10.32 -14.38 -1.70
N GLU A 54 -9.35 -15.02 -1.06
CA GLU A 54 -7.98 -14.99 -1.56
C GLU A 54 -7.93 -15.57 -2.98
N GLN A 55 -7.38 -14.80 -3.92
CA GLN A 55 -7.29 -15.20 -5.32
C GLN A 55 -5.93 -15.86 -5.60
N GLU A 56 -5.66 -16.99 -4.93
CA GLU A 56 -4.50 -17.79 -5.28
C GLU A 56 -4.76 -18.64 -6.52
N ILE A 57 -3.92 -18.48 -7.53
CA ILE A 57 -3.76 -19.50 -8.57
C ILE A 57 -2.86 -20.58 -7.98
N ASN A 58 -3.44 -21.72 -7.59
CA ASN A 58 -2.69 -22.85 -7.03
C ASN A 58 -1.78 -23.51 -8.09
N ARG A 59 -0.54 -23.02 -8.21
CA ARG A 59 0.53 -23.65 -8.98
C ARG A 59 1.78 -23.73 -8.09
N VAL A 60 2.52 -24.82 -8.24
CA VAL A 60 3.71 -25.08 -7.41
C VAL A 60 4.75 -23.96 -7.51
N TRP A 61 4.84 -23.29 -8.67
CA TRP A 61 5.77 -22.20 -8.93
C TRP A 61 5.21 -20.79 -8.61
N THR A 62 3.92 -20.66 -8.27
CA THR A 62 3.30 -19.40 -7.81
C THR A 62 3.13 -19.35 -6.30
N ARG A 63 3.54 -20.40 -5.57
CA ARG A 63 3.19 -20.59 -4.17
C ARG A 63 4.13 -19.83 -3.23
N ASP A 64 3.54 -19.29 -2.17
CA ASP A 64 4.21 -18.80 -0.96
C ASP A 64 5.36 -17.81 -1.26
N ASP A 65 6.50 -18.00 -0.60
CA ASP A 65 7.65 -17.10 -0.58
C ASP A 65 8.35 -16.94 -1.95
N ALA A 66 7.95 -17.70 -2.97
CA ALA A 66 8.51 -17.60 -4.33
C ALA A 66 7.99 -16.38 -5.11
N THR A 67 6.79 -15.91 -4.73
CA THR A 67 6.06 -14.82 -5.42
C THR A 67 5.50 -13.77 -4.46
N ARG A 68 5.59 -14.00 -3.15
CA ARG A 68 5.03 -13.12 -2.13
C ARG A 68 6.07 -12.62 -1.16
N THR A 69 5.76 -11.46 -0.62
CA THR A 69 6.52 -10.85 0.46
C THR A 69 5.58 -10.53 1.60
N TRP A 70 5.86 -11.09 2.77
CA TRP A 70 5.11 -10.78 3.98
C TRP A 70 5.71 -9.56 4.66
N HIS A 71 4.93 -8.48 4.72
CA HIS A 71 5.26 -7.33 5.55
C HIS A 71 4.79 -7.60 6.98
N ALA A 72 5.51 -8.51 7.65
CA ALA A 72 5.20 -8.91 9.02
C ALA A 72 5.37 -7.73 9.98
N ASP A 73 4.33 -7.46 10.77
CA ASP A 73 4.37 -6.40 11.77
C ASP A 73 4.10 -6.93 13.18
N LYS A 74 4.93 -6.50 14.14
CA LYS A 74 4.83 -6.92 15.54
C LYS A 74 3.54 -6.46 16.19
N GLU A 75 2.98 -5.32 15.80
CA GLU A 75 1.72 -4.81 16.34
C GLU A 75 0.57 -5.78 16.03
N LEU A 76 0.60 -6.43 14.85
CA LEU A 76 -0.38 -7.45 14.44
C LEU A 76 -0.25 -8.78 15.19
N SER A 77 0.83 -9.00 15.94
CA SER A 77 0.97 -10.19 16.81
C SER A 77 0.00 -10.15 17.99
N THR A 78 -0.49 -8.97 18.38
CA THR A 78 -1.41 -8.80 19.50
C THR A 78 -2.88 -8.83 19.06
N ALA A 79 -3.77 -9.28 19.95
CA ALA A 79 -5.21 -9.23 19.69
C ALA A 79 -5.74 -7.79 19.53
N ALA A 80 -5.13 -6.83 20.23
CA ALA A 80 -5.47 -5.41 20.13
C ALA A 80 -5.08 -4.85 18.75
N GLY A 81 -3.87 -5.13 18.27
CA GLY A 81 -3.40 -4.69 16.96
C GLY A 81 -4.22 -5.30 15.81
N ARG A 82 -4.54 -6.60 15.87
CA ARG A 82 -5.45 -7.22 14.88
C ARG A 82 -6.83 -6.58 14.88
N ARG A 83 -7.40 -6.30 16.06
CA ARG A 83 -8.68 -5.60 16.17
C ARG A 83 -8.61 -4.19 15.59
N SER A 84 -7.52 -3.46 15.85
CA SER A 84 -7.29 -2.14 15.27
C SER A 84 -7.25 -2.19 13.74
N ALA A 85 -6.50 -3.13 13.17
CA ALA A 85 -6.45 -3.36 11.72
C ALA A 85 -7.83 -3.65 11.12
N LEU A 86 -8.63 -4.53 11.74
CA LEU A 86 -10.00 -4.81 11.30
C LEU A 86 -10.89 -3.57 11.33
N ARG A 87 -10.74 -2.71 12.34
CA ARG A 87 -11.50 -1.44 12.43
C ARG A 87 -11.07 -0.45 11.36
N LEU A 88 -9.77 -0.33 11.09
CA LEU A 88 -9.22 0.53 10.04
C LEU A 88 -9.69 0.09 8.65
N THR A 89 -9.61 -1.21 8.34
CA THR A 89 -10.11 -1.76 7.07
C THR A 89 -11.61 -1.51 6.90
N THR A 90 -12.41 -1.65 7.97
CA THR A 90 -13.84 -1.29 7.94
C THR A 90 -14.04 0.19 7.62
N ALA A 91 -13.34 1.07 8.33
CA ALA A 91 -13.44 2.51 8.14
C ALA A 91 -13.06 2.93 6.71
N SER A 92 -11.96 2.37 6.22
CA SER A 92 -11.43 2.62 4.88
C SER A 92 -12.36 2.10 3.78
N SER A 93 -12.89 0.89 3.92
CA SER A 93 -13.91 0.33 3.02
C SER A 93 -15.11 1.26 2.89
N THR A 94 -15.65 1.75 4.00
CA THR A 94 -16.80 2.66 3.95
C THR A 94 -16.44 3.96 3.24
N ALA A 95 -15.32 4.58 3.58
CA ALA A 95 -14.89 5.84 2.97
C ALA A 95 -14.70 5.71 1.45
N LEU A 96 -13.94 4.70 1.02
CA LEU A 96 -13.64 4.47 -0.39
C LEU A 96 -14.89 4.13 -1.21
N ASN A 97 -15.76 3.26 -0.69
CA ASN A 97 -16.99 2.91 -1.39
C ASN A 97 -17.99 4.08 -1.43
N VAL A 98 -18.07 4.90 -0.37
CA VAL A 98 -18.90 6.12 -0.37
C VAL A 98 -18.37 7.13 -1.38
N ALA A 99 -17.07 7.44 -1.35
CA ALA A 99 -16.44 8.35 -2.30
C ALA A 99 -16.66 7.90 -3.75
N ALA A 100 -16.47 6.60 -4.03
CA ALA A 100 -16.71 6.04 -5.35
C ALA A 100 -18.18 6.13 -5.77
N SER A 101 -19.12 5.92 -4.83
CA SER A 101 -20.55 5.96 -5.13
C SER A 101 -21.06 7.38 -5.36
N GLU A 102 -20.61 8.34 -4.55
CA GLU A 102 -20.99 9.76 -4.66
C GLU A 102 -20.50 10.37 -5.97
N GLU A 103 -19.28 10.04 -6.37
CA GLU A 103 -18.65 10.51 -7.62
C GLU A 103 -18.96 9.61 -8.82
N GLN A 104 -19.79 8.57 -8.64
CA GLN A 104 -20.16 7.58 -9.67
C GLN A 104 -18.96 7.00 -10.44
N LEU A 105 -17.88 6.71 -9.71
CA LEU A 105 -16.62 6.29 -10.31
C LEU A 105 -16.71 4.88 -10.88
N LEU A 106 -16.16 4.70 -12.08
CA LEU A 106 -16.01 3.40 -12.71
C LEU A 106 -15.18 2.46 -11.82
N MET A 107 -15.56 1.18 -11.79
CA MET A 107 -14.85 0.14 -11.02
C MET A 107 -14.58 0.56 -9.57
N GLY A 108 -15.58 1.15 -8.89
CA GLY A 108 -15.48 1.53 -7.48
C GLY A 108 -14.35 2.52 -7.19
N GLY A 109 -13.93 3.29 -8.21
CA GLY A 109 -12.83 4.23 -8.11
C GLY A 109 -11.44 3.60 -8.22
N TYR A 110 -11.27 2.34 -8.62
CA TYR A 110 -9.93 1.78 -8.87
C TYR A 110 -9.18 2.62 -9.91
N GLY A 111 -7.95 3.03 -9.59
CA GLY A 111 -7.14 3.98 -10.35
C GLY A 111 -7.44 5.44 -10.01
N ALA A 112 -8.71 5.81 -9.81
CA ALA A 112 -9.12 7.19 -9.47
C ALA A 112 -8.91 7.53 -7.99
N LEU A 113 -9.18 6.59 -7.08
CA LEU A 113 -9.01 6.71 -5.62
C LEU A 113 -7.74 6.00 -5.14
N GLY A 114 -6.83 5.68 -6.06
CA GLY A 114 -5.66 4.82 -5.86
C GLY A 114 -5.91 3.39 -6.35
N VAL A 115 -4.98 2.49 -6.07
CA VAL A 115 -5.11 1.06 -6.40
C VAL A 115 -4.99 0.20 -5.14
N CYS A 116 -5.04 -1.12 -5.31
CA CYS A 116 -4.99 -2.08 -4.22
C CYS A 116 -3.89 -1.76 -3.20
N ILE A 117 -2.67 -1.49 -3.66
CA ILE A 117 -1.53 -1.21 -2.79
C ILE A 117 -1.62 0.11 -2.02
N ASP A 118 -2.22 1.18 -2.58
CA ASP A 118 -2.41 2.45 -1.87
C ASP A 118 -3.30 2.26 -0.63
N SER A 119 -4.38 1.49 -0.79
CA SER A 119 -5.30 1.20 0.31
C SER A 119 -4.61 0.42 1.43
N VAL A 120 -3.77 -0.58 1.10
CA VAL A 120 -3.04 -1.37 2.09
C VAL A 120 -1.92 -0.55 2.72
N ALA A 121 -1.25 0.31 1.96
CA ALA A 121 -0.22 1.21 2.48
C ALA A 121 -0.78 2.18 3.51
N ALA A 122 -2.00 2.68 3.33
CA ALA A 122 -2.66 3.52 4.34
C ALA A 122 -2.91 2.74 5.64
N ILE A 123 -3.35 1.49 5.55
CA ILE A 123 -3.51 0.62 6.73
C ILE A 123 -2.17 0.33 7.40
N GLN A 124 -1.14 -0.01 6.63
CA GLN A 124 0.21 -0.25 7.15
C GLN A 124 0.75 1.00 7.86
N GLN A 125 0.59 2.18 7.26
CA GLN A 125 1.04 3.43 7.85
C GLN A 125 0.29 3.74 9.16
N CYS A 126 -1.02 3.47 9.24
CA CYS A 126 -1.80 3.62 10.48
C CYS A 126 -1.29 2.72 11.61
N ILE A 127 -0.93 1.47 11.31
CA ILE A 127 -0.57 0.47 12.31
C ILE A 127 0.88 0.62 12.76
N THR A 128 1.77 0.89 11.80
CA THR A 128 3.22 0.73 11.99
C THR A 128 3.97 2.07 12.02
N GLY A 129 3.30 3.15 11.60
CA GLY A 129 3.93 4.45 11.37
C GLY A 129 4.90 4.48 10.19
N LYS A 130 5.00 3.39 9.41
CA LYS A 130 5.91 3.25 8.28
C LYS A 130 5.16 2.74 7.04
N CYS A 131 5.68 3.10 5.88
CA CYS A 131 5.25 2.57 4.61
C CYS A 131 6.43 1.85 3.95
N THR A 132 6.28 0.56 3.68
CA THR A 132 7.27 -0.25 2.95
C THR A 132 6.77 -0.66 1.57
N LEU A 133 5.53 -0.32 1.24
CA LEU A 133 4.89 -0.74 -0.01
C LEU A 133 5.25 0.20 -1.17
N TYR A 134 5.29 -0.38 -2.38
CA TYR A 134 5.60 0.28 -3.64
C TYR A 134 5.00 -0.50 -4.83
N PRO A 135 4.54 0.17 -5.90
CA PRO A 135 4.47 1.63 -6.08
C PRO A 135 3.18 2.20 -5.49
N LEU A 136 3.24 3.38 -4.87
CA LEU A 136 2.05 4.13 -4.49
C LEU A 136 1.75 5.19 -5.55
N ILE A 137 0.53 5.21 -6.06
CA ILE A 137 0.16 6.14 -7.15
C ILE A 137 -0.87 7.18 -6.72
N LEU A 138 -1.44 7.05 -5.52
CA LEU A 138 -2.40 8.02 -5.01
C LEU A 138 -1.73 9.36 -4.71
N GLY A 139 -1.99 10.35 -5.57
CA GLY A 139 -1.49 11.71 -5.44
C GLY A 139 -2.51 12.77 -5.87
N GLY A 140 -2.08 14.04 -5.86
CA GLY A 140 -2.85 15.17 -6.39
C GLY A 140 -4.29 15.29 -5.88
N ASP A 141 -5.21 15.62 -6.78
CA ASP A 141 -6.61 15.88 -6.46
C ASP A 141 -7.34 14.63 -5.93
N ALA A 142 -7.01 13.45 -6.45
CA ALA A 142 -7.56 12.17 -5.98
C ALA A 142 -7.29 11.96 -4.48
N LYS A 143 -6.05 12.19 -4.05
CA LYS A 143 -5.65 12.11 -2.64
C LYS A 143 -6.40 13.15 -1.80
N MET A 144 -6.56 14.37 -2.31
CA MET A 144 -7.29 15.44 -1.61
C MET A 144 -8.79 15.16 -1.49
N GLY A 145 -9.41 14.59 -2.53
CA GLY A 145 -10.81 14.14 -2.51
C GLY A 145 -11.03 13.05 -1.46
N LEU A 146 -10.17 12.04 -1.43
CA LEU A 146 -10.26 10.97 -0.43
C LEU A 146 -10.04 11.50 1.00
N LEU A 147 -9.10 12.42 1.20
CA LEU A 147 -8.90 13.11 2.48
C LEU A 147 -10.16 13.89 2.91
N SER A 148 -10.84 14.53 1.96
CA SER A 148 -12.11 15.22 2.22
C SER A 148 -13.20 14.24 2.66
N CYS A 149 -13.31 13.09 2.00
CA CYS A 149 -14.25 12.02 2.37
C CYS A 149 -13.98 11.52 3.80
N TYR A 150 -12.72 11.23 4.16
CA TYR A 150 -12.38 10.82 5.53
C TYR A 150 -12.73 11.89 6.57
N LYS A 151 -12.47 13.18 6.28
CA LYS A 151 -12.87 14.29 7.17
C LYS A 151 -14.38 14.34 7.34
N HIS A 152 -15.13 14.18 6.25
CA HIS A 152 -16.58 14.19 6.26
C HIS A 152 -17.15 13.07 7.14
N ILE A 153 -16.76 11.81 6.91
CA ILE A 153 -17.26 10.67 7.69
C ILE A 153 -16.84 10.75 9.17
N ARG A 154 -15.65 11.26 9.46
CA ARG A 154 -15.20 11.54 10.83
C ARG A 154 -16.11 12.56 11.52
N ASP A 155 -16.37 13.68 10.85
CA ASP A 155 -17.19 14.75 11.41
C ASP A 155 -18.64 14.28 11.60
N LEU A 156 -19.14 13.42 10.70
CA LEU A 156 -20.41 12.69 10.88
C LEU A 156 -20.39 11.70 12.05
N GLY A 157 -19.25 11.16 12.47
CA GLY A 157 -19.15 10.41 13.73
C GLY A 157 -19.25 11.32 14.95
N ARG A 158 -18.43 12.38 14.96
CA ARG A 158 -18.28 13.31 16.09
C ARG A 158 -19.52 14.14 16.39
N LYS A 159 -20.23 14.63 15.37
CA LYS A 159 -21.45 15.46 15.54
C LYS A 159 -22.62 14.70 16.17
N ASN A 160 -22.49 13.39 16.32
CA ASN A 160 -23.61 12.49 16.24
C ASN A 160 -23.80 11.70 17.56
N ILE A 161 -23.14 12.12 18.64
CA ILE A 161 -23.06 11.48 19.98
C ILE A 161 -24.40 11.14 20.70
N LYS A 162 -25.60 11.35 20.13
CA LYS A 162 -26.88 11.13 20.87
C LYS A 162 -28.04 10.35 20.24
N VAL A 163 -27.94 9.64 19.11
CA VAL A 163 -29.09 8.85 18.60
C VAL A 163 -28.68 7.57 17.88
N ASN A 164 -29.08 6.40 18.40
CA ASN A 164 -29.21 5.07 17.75
C ASN A 164 -28.35 4.74 16.50
N ASN A 165 -27.31 3.90 16.66
CA ASN A 165 -26.55 3.24 15.57
C ASN A 165 -25.74 4.12 14.60
N LYS A 166 -24.94 5.04 15.15
CA LYS A 166 -24.08 5.94 14.37
C LYS A 166 -22.67 5.39 14.14
N TRP A 167 -22.03 5.87 13.07
CA TRP A 167 -20.62 5.66 12.72
C TRP A 167 -19.71 5.77 13.96
N LYS A 168 -18.94 4.71 14.24
CA LYS A 168 -18.07 4.57 15.43
C LYS A 168 -16.58 4.47 15.06
N TYR A 169 -16.23 4.99 13.89
CA TYR A 169 -14.89 4.87 13.33
C TYR A 169 -14.25 6.24 13.06
N ASP A 170 -14.60 7.25 13.87
CA ASP A 170 -14.04 8.59 13.75
C ASP A 170 -12.55 8.62 14.10
N SER A 171 -12.13 7.85 15.12
CA SER A 171 -10.70 7.68 15.44
C SER A 171 -9.92 7.02 14.30
N GLU A 172 -10.50 6.01 13.65
CA GLU A 172 -9.89 5.34 12.50
C GLU A 172 -9.82 6.27 11.29
N ALA A 173 -10.84 7.11 11.08
CA ALA A 173 -10.81 8.12 10.04
C ALA A 173 -9.72 9.17 10.27
N ASP A 174 -9.47 9.61 11.51
CA ASP A 174 -8.33 10.49 11.84
C ASP A 174 -6.97 9.82 11.58
N ALA A 175 -6.85 8.54 11.94
CA ALA A 175 -5.64 7.76 11.66
C ALA A 175 -5.41 7.65 10.14
N LEU A 176 -6.45 7.35 9.37
CA LEU A 176 -6.38 7.24 7.91
C LEU A 176 -6.05 8.57 7.22
N ILE A 177 -6.57 9.70 7.73
CA ILE A 177 -6.17 11.04 7.28
C ILE A 177 -4.67 11.25 7.49
N SER A 178 -4.20 10.96 8.70
CA SER A 178 -2.79 11.14 9.08
C SER A 178 -1.88 10.25 8.25
N ALA A 179 -2.28 8.99 8.04
CA ALA A 179 -1.57 8.03 7.21
C ALA A 179 -1.49 8.50 5.76
N LEU A 180 -2.60 8.87 5.14
CA LEU A 180 -2.60 9.36 3.76
C LEU A 180 -1.69 10.57 3.60
N LEU A 181 -1.70 11.53 4.52
CA LEU A 181 -0.81 12.68 4.47
C LEU A 181 0.68 12.30 4.52
N ALA A 182 1.03 11.25 5.27
CA ALA A 182 2.39 10.75 5.37
C ALA A 182 2.85 9.90 4.17
N LEU A 183 1.93 9.25 3.46
CA LEU A 183 2.28 8.37 2.33
C LEU A 183 2.91 9.15 1.17
N PRO A 184 3.98 8.60 0.56
CA PRO A 184 4.54 9.13 -0.69
C PRO A 184 3.59 8.91 -1.89
N CYS A 185 3.92 9.53 -3.02
CA CYS A 185 3.35 9.23 -4.33
C CYS A 185 4.50 8.95 -5.29
N ASP A 186 4.70 7.69 -5.64
CA ASP A 186 5.74 7.21 -6.55
C ASP A 186 5.48 7.58 -8.01
N GLY A 187 4.27 8.05 -8.34
CA GLY A 187 3.99 8.71 -9.62
C GLY A 187 4.69 10.08 -9.76
N ILE A 188 5.15 10.67 -8.65
CA ILE A 188 5.94 11.91 -8.65
C ILE A 188 7.37 11.54 -8.27
N VAL A 189 8.27 11.61 -9.23
CA VAL A 189 9.68 11.28 -8.99
C VAL A 189 10.37 12.44 -8.26
N ASP A 190 10.80 12.18 -7.02
CA ASP A 190 11.65 13.08 -6.24
C ASP A 190 13.06 12.47 -6.10
N PRO A 191 14.10 13.08 -6.71
CA PRO A 191 15.48 12.61 -6.60
C PRO A 191 15.95 12.44 -5.15
N LYS A 192 15.49 13.29 -4.22
CA LYS A 192 15.86 13.21 -2.79
C LYS A 192 15.31 11.97 -2.10
N ARG A 193 14.26 11.38 -2.66
CA ARG A 193 13.61 10.16 -2.15
C ARG A 193 13.94 8.93 -2.98
N ALA A 194 14.80 9.04 -4.00
CA ALA A 194 15.12 7.93 -4.90
C ALA A 194 15.63 6.68 -4.14
N ALA A 195 16.52 6.86 -3.15
CA ALA A 195 17.02 5.76 -2.32
C ALA A 195 15.89 5.11 -1.49
N GLU A 196 15.03 5.92 -0.86
CA GLU A 196 13.87 5.45 -0.08
C GLU A 196 12.89 4.68 -0.96
N THR A 197 12.56 5.22 -2.14
CA THR A 197 11.65 4.58 -3.11
C THR A 197 12.22 3.26 -3.62
N ALA A 198 13.50 3.22 -4.02
CA ALA A 198 14.14 1.98 -4.43
C ALA A 198 14.20 0.94 -3.30
N GLN A 199 14.39 1.38 -2.05
CA GLN A 199 14.38 0.49 -0.89
C GLN A 199 12.99 -0.10 -0.61
N ARG A 200 11.91 0.69 -0.75
CA ARG A 200 10.53 0.20 -0.66
C ARG A 200 10.22 -0.81 -1.76
N ALA A 201 10.57 -0.47 -3.01
CA ALA A 201 10.43 -1.37 -4.15
C ALA A 201 11.15 -2.70 -3.91
N LEU A 202 12.39 -2.66 -3.41
CA LEU A 202 13.17 -3.85 -3.10
C LEU A 202 12.52 -4.68 -1.99
N SER A 203 11.96 -4.02 -0.97
CA SER A 203 11.27 -4.68 0.14
C SER A 203 9.95 -5.36 -0.23
N CYS A 204 9.41 -5.08 -1.42
CA CYS A 204 8.22 -5.75 -1.95
C CYS A 204 8.56 -7.03 -2.73
N LEU A 205 9.83 -7.24 -3.09
CA LEU A 205 10.24 -8.41 -3.88
C LEU A 205 10.45 -9.65 -2.97
N PRO A 206 9.97 -10.84 -3.41
CA PRO A 206 10.10 -12.06 -2.61
C PRO A 206 11.57 -12.39 -2.38
N GLU A 207 11.94 -12.88 -1.18
CA GLU A 207 13.33 -13.17 -0.83
C GLU A 207 13.95 -14.19 -1.78
N ARG A 208 13.18 -15.20 -2.17
CA ARG A 208 13.57 -16.23 -3.14
C ARG A 208 12.57 -16.20 -4.28
N SER A 209 13.05 -16.34 -5.52
CA SER A 209 12.14 -16.46 -6.67
C SER A 209 12.82 -17.22 -7.78
N VAL A 210 12.04 -18.06 -8.47
CA VAL A 210 12.49 -18.83 -9.65
C VAL A 210 12.49 -17.99 -10.93
N PHE A 211 11.93 -16.79 -10.89
CA PHE A 211 11.84 -15.90 -12.03
C PHE A 211 13.09 -15.04 -12.15
N ALA A 212 13.82 -15.16 -13.26
CA ALA A 212 15.00 -14.35 -13.55
C ALA A 212 14.72 -12.84 -13.44
N GLY A 213 13.55 -12.40 -13.94
CA GLY A 213 13.15 -10.98 -13.87
C GLY A 213 13.03 -10.43 -12.45
N VAL A 214 12.72 -11.25 -11.44
CA VAL A 214 12.73 -10.81 -10.03
C VAL A 214 14.17 -10.56 -9.57
N GLN A 215 15.11 -11.44 -9.96
CA GLN A 215 16.53 -11.29 -9.59
C GLN A 215 17.18 -10.09 -10.30
N GLU A 216 16.85 -9.87 -11.57
CA GLU A 216 17.27 -8.69 -12.33
C GLU A 216 16.73 -7.41 -11.67
N CYS A 217 15.44 -7.37 -11.35
CA CYS A 217 14.81 -6.25 -10.65
C CYS A 217 15.51 -5.94 -9.31
N LYS A 218 15.84 -6.97 -8.52
CA LYS A 218 16.62 -6.79 -7.28
C LYS A 218 17.98 -6.13 -7.52
N LYS A 219 18.73 -6.61 -8.52
CA LYS A 219 20.05 -6.05 -8.85
C LYS A 219 19.95 -4.58 -9.26
N SER A 220 19.00 -4.25 -10.14
CA SER A 220 18.78 -2.87 -10.60
C SER A 220 18.38 -1.95 -9.44
N LEU A 221 17.49 -2.40 -8.54
CA LEU A 221 17.10 -1.63 -7.36
C LEU A 221 18.25 -1.43 -6.38
N GLN A 222 19.08 -2.46 -6.16
CA GLN A 222 20.29 -2.32 -5.34
C GLN A 222 21.29 -1.34 -5.95
N ALA A 223 21.44 -1.33 -7.28
CA ALA A 223 22.27 -0.36 -7.98
C ALA A 223 21.70 1.06 -7.85
N ALA A 224 20.38 1.22 -7.98
CA ALA A 224 19.70 2.50 -7.81
C ALA A 224 19.88 3.07 -6.39
N ILE A 225 19.79 2.22 -5.35
CA ILE A 225 20.07 2.62 -3.95
C ILE A 225 21.50 3.14 -3.81
N ARG A 226 22.49 2.44 -4.38
CA ARG A 226 23.91 2.87 -4.34
C ARG A 226 24.10 4.21 -5.06
N ALA A 227 23.55 4.35 -6.26
CA ALA A 227 23.66 5.57 -7.06
C ALA A 227 23.02 6.77 -6.34
N ALA A 228 21.81 6.62 -5.83
CA ALA A 228 21.11 7.66 -5.09
C ALA A 228 21.89 8.09 -3.83
N ASN A 229 22.44 7.15 -3.07
CA ASN A 229 23.25 7.46 -1.90
C ASN A 229 24.56 8.18 -2.23
N ALA A 230 25.20 7.83 -3.36
CA ALA A 230 26.42 8.51 -3.82
C ALA A 230 26.16 9.98 -4.17
N VAL A 231 25.04 10.26 -4.86
CA VAL A 231 24.66 11.65 -5.20
C VAL A 231 24.36 12.46 -3.94
N MET A 232 23.60 11.90 -2.99
CA MET A 232 23.34 12.57 -1.71
C MET A 232 24.61 12.83 -0.89
N ALA A 233 25.63 11.98 -1.00
CA ALA A 233 26.91 12.20 -0.33
C ALA A 233 27.69 13.36 -0.97
N MET A 234 27.59 13.56 -2.28
CA MET A 234 28.24 14.67 -2.99
C MET A 234 27.58 16.03 -2.72
N GLU A 235 26.27 16.09 -2.48
CA GLU A 235 25.55 17.34 -2.16
C GLU A 235 25.83 17.87 -0.73
N ASN A 236 26.39 17.05 0.15
CA ASN A 236 26.68 17.41 1.54
C ASN A 236 28.16 17.80 1.78
N VAL A 237 28.96 17.92 0.71
CA VAL A 237 30.37 18.36 0.71
C VAL A 237 30.45 19.77 0.13
#